data_AF-A0A8S2FZS0-F1
#
_entry.id   AF-A0A8S2FZS0-F1
#
_cell.length_a   1.000
_cell.length_b   1.000
_cell.length_c   1.000
_cell.angle_alpha   90.00
_cell.angle_beta   90.00
_cell.angle_gamma   90.00
#
_symmetry.space_group_name_H-M   'P 1'
#
loop_
_entity.id
_entity.type
_entity.pdbx_description
1 polymer ?
#
loop_
_entity_poly.entity_id
_entity_poly.type
_entity_poly.pdbx_seq_one_letter_code
_entity_poly.pdbx_strand_id
1 'polypeptide(L)'
;DVYLHFPPGSNNRVNEQSADRTNAQNAFNSQNNNKGGYNVPDATDKPYGTNSSLQYYLKFFQSGKVGKTILRFIWTNQHGCGGDESTNPTKQKCEIILQYMCQNGNIDEQDLDKFRNGVNTLQQGYTPNPSSDQKGKQNDVNTDRRLHETWDYYNRCNNRERNKGV
;
A
#
# COMPACT_ATOMS: atom_id res chain seq x y z
N ASP A 1 -5.69 -10.56 -10.03
CA ASP A 1 -6.39 -9.39 -9.48
C ASP A 1 -7.00 -9.69 -8.12
N VAL A 2 -6.58 -8.96 -7.09
CA VAL A 2 -7.10 -9.10 -5.72
C VAL A 2 -7.75 -7.78 -5.29
N TYR A 3 -8.98 -7.87 -4.79
CA TYR A 3 -9.73 -6.71 -4.31
C TYR A 3 -10.10 -6.91 -2.84
N LEU A 4 -9.68 -5.99 -1.99
CA LEU A 4 -10.00 -6.00 -0.57
C LEU A 4 -11.21 -5.08 -0.33
N HIS A 5 -12.35 -5.67 0.00
CA HIS A 5 -13.62 -4.95 0.22
C HIS A 5 -13.73 -4.42 1.65
N PHE A 6 -13.20 -5.16 2.62
CA PHE A 6 -13.19 -4.73 4.02
C PHE A 6 -11.99 -5.30 4.78
N PRO A 7 -11.22 -4.48 5.52
CA PRO A 7 -11.10 -3.03 5.35
C PRO A 7 -10.82 -2.65 3.88
N PRO A 8 -11.28 -1.50 3.39
CA PRO A 8 -11.18 -1.18 1.96
C PRO A 8 -9.72 -1.05 1.52
N GLY A 9 -9.32 -1.84 0.52
CA GLY A 9 -7.99 -1.79 -0.07
C GLY A 9 -7.88 -0.72 -1.14
N SER A 10 -6.77 0.02 -1.14
CA SER A 10 -6.61 1.16 -2.03
C SER A 10 -6.36 0.80 -3.50
N ASN A 11 -5.56 -0.24 -3.76
CA ASN A 11 -5.08 -0.58 -5.11
C ASN A 11 -4.45 0.63 -5.86
N ASN A 12 -3.53 1.33 -5.19
CA ASN A 12 -2.85 2.54 -5.68
C ASN A 12 -3.73 3.80 -5.83
N ARG A 13 -4.98 3.79 -5.35
CA ARG A 13 -5.88 4.96 -5.36
C ARG A 13 -5.73 5.83 -4.11
N VAL A 14 -5.80 7.15 -4.25
CA VAL A 14 -5.77 8.06 -3.09
C VAL A 14 -6.68 9.28 -3.28
N ASN A 15 -6.70 9.89 -4.47
CA ASN A 15 -7.51 11.07 -4.80
C ASN A 15 -8.14 10.99 -6.20
N GLU A 16 -8.54 9.80 -6.62
CA GLU A 16 -9.01 9.58 -7.99
C GLU A 16 -10.44 10.11 -8.16
N GLN A 17 -10.66 10.99 -9.14
CA GLN A 17 -11.99 11.50 -9.49
C GLN A 17 -12.73 10.64 -10.52
N SER A 18 -12.04 9.63 -11.07
CA SER A 18 -12.56 8.72 -12.10
C SER A 18 -12.64 7.28 -11.60
N ALA A 19 -13.29 6.40 -12.36
CA ALA A 19 -13.31 4.97 -12.07
C ALA A 19 -11.91 4.34 -12.21
N ASP A 20 -11.05 4.90 -13.05
CA ASP A 20 -9.68 4.45 -13.25
C ASP A 20 -8.71 5.14 -12.30
N ARG A 21 -7.70 4.41 -11.81
CA ARG A 21 -6.57 5.03 -11.11
C ARG A 21 -5.66 5.75 -12.11
N THR A 22 -5.16 6.93 -11.72
CA THR A 22 -4.25 7.75 -12.53
C THR A 22 -2.86 7.14 -12.59
N ASN A 23 -2.36 6.59 -11.48
CA ASN A 23 -1.02 6.02 -11.39
C ASN A 23 -1.06 4.58 -10.87
N ALA A 24 -0.71 3.61 -11.73
CA ALA A 24 -0.66 2.20 -11.39
C ALA A 24 0.56 1.81 -10.53
N GLN A 25 1.49 2.73 -10.31
CA GLN A 25 2.72 2.58 -9.53
C GLN A 25 2.80 3.56 -8.35
N ASN A 26 1.66 4.10 -7.89
CA ASN A 26 1.65 5.10 -6.80
C ASN A 26 2.33 4.60 -5.51
N ALA A 27 1.96 3.42 -5.03
CA ALA A 27 2.52 2.82 -3.81
C ALA A 27 3.42 1.62 -4.12
N PHE A 28 3.02 0.80 -5.09
CA PHE A 28 3.77 -0.36 -5.56
C PHE A 28 3.43 -0.64 -7.03
N ASN A 29 4.25 -1.42 -7.70
CA ASN A 29 3.95 -1.89 -9.06
C ASN A 29 2.85 -2.96 -9.03
N SER A 30 1.60 -2.52 -9.18
CA SER A 30 0.43 -3.40 -9.19
C SER A 30 0.12 -3.88 -10.61
N GLN A 31 -0.05 -5.19 -10.78
CA GLN A 31 -0.64 -5.79 -11.99
C GLN A 31 -2.16 -5.96 -11.88
N ASN A 32 -2.75 -5.50 -10.78
CA ASN A 32 -4.20 -5.53 -10.60
C ASN A 32 -4.88 -4.59 -11.62
N ASN A 33 -6.05 -4.92 -12.14
CA ASN A 33 -6.82 -4.05 -13.03
C ASN A 33 -6.94 -2.60 -12.50
N ASN A 34 -6.90 -1.64 -13.43
CA ASN A 34 -7.01 -0.19 -13.19
C ASN A 34 -8.33 0.21 -12.53
N LYS A 35 -9.39 -0.58 -12.73
CA LYS A 35 -10.71 -0.39 -12.14
C LYS A 35 -10.85 -1.21 -10.87
N GLY A 36 -10.52 -0.59 -9.75
CA GLY A 36 -10.87 -1.10 -8.42
C GLY A 36 -9.97 -0.62 -7.31
N GLY A 37 -10.38 -0.92 -6.08
CA GLY A 37 -9.86 -0.31 -4.86
C GLY A 37 -10.57 0.99 -4.50
N TYR A 38 -10.24 1.53 -3.33
CA TYR A 38 -10.93 2.68 -2.74
C TYR A 38 -9.97 3.85 -2.53
N ASN A 39 -10.46 5.08 -2.73
CA ASN A 39 -9.74 6.28 -2.29
C ASN A 39 -9.71 6.34 -0.76
N VAL A 40 -8.82 7.20 -0.24
CA VAL A 40 -8.97 7.63 1.15
C VAL A 40 -10.21 8.52 1.22
N PRO A 41 -11.16 8.26 2.13
CA PRO A 41 -12.38 9.07 2.18
C PRO A 41 -12.09 10.51 2.60
N ASP A 42 -12.82 11.46 2.01
CA ASP A 42 -12.82 12.85 2.45
C ASP A 42 -13.50 12.97 3.82
N ALA A 43 -12.94 13.78 4.71
CA ALA A 43 -13.52 14.04 6.03
C ALA A 43 -14.71 15.03 5.98
N THR A 44 -14.93 15.67 4.83
CA THR A 44 -15.98 16.69 4.62
C THR A 44 -16.70 16.42 3.28
N ASP A 45 -17.67 17.28 2.93
CA ASP A 45 -18.33 17.26 1.62
C ASP A 45 -17.44 17.81 0.48
N LYS A 46 -16.25 18.32 0.81
CA LYS A 46 -15.26 18.80 -0.14
C LYS A 46 -14.08 17.83 -0.26
N PRO A 47 -13.48 17.70 -1.45
CA PRO A 47 -12.23 16.97 -1.62
C PRO A 47 -11.14 17.48 -0.68
N TYR A 48 -10.40 16.59 -0.02
CA TYR A 48 -9.31 16.96 0.88
C TYR A 48 -8.16 17.68 0.15
N GLY A 49 -8.06 17.53 -1.17
CA GLY A 49 -7.07 18.20 -2.01
C GLY A 49 -5.64 17.83 -1.62
N THR A 50 -4.86 18.81 -1.18
CA THR A 50 -3.48 18.62 -0.69
C THR A 50 -3.37 18.59 0.83
N ASN A 51 -4.49 18.70 1.56
CA ASN A 51 -4.50 18.75 3.01
C ASN A 51 -4.83 17.37 3.60
N SER A 52 -3.81 16.67 4.07
CA SER A 52 -3.93 15.33 4.66
C SER A 52 -4.77 15.31 5.96
N SER A 53 -4.91 16.45 6.67
CA SER A 53 -5.76 16.52 7.86
C SER A 53 -7.26 16.37 7.55
N LEU A 54 -7.64 16.59 6.29
CA LEU A 54 -9.01 16.40 5.79
C LEU A 54 -9.24 14.98 5.23
N GLN A 55 -8.32 14.04 5.45
CA GLN A 55 -8.51 12.62 5.15
C GLN A 55 -9.15 11.90 6.34
N TYR A 56 -10.19 11.10 6.07
CA TYR A 56 -10.85 10.30 7.09
C TYR A 56 -10.16 8.94 7.24
N TYR A 57 -9.74 8.63 8.47
CA TYR A 57 -9.18 7.31 8.81
C TYR A 57 -10.27 6.37 9.31
N LEU A 58 -10.28 5.15 8.78
CA LEU A 58 -11.11 4.09 9.30
C LEU A 58 -10.61 3.70 10.70
N LYS A 59 -11.47 3.85 11.71
CA LYS A 59 -11.16 3.54 13.10
C LYS A 59 -11.90 2.28 13.52
N PHE A 60 -11.17 1.36 14.15
CA PHE A 60 -11.73 0.16 14.74
C PHE A 60 -11.66 0.25 16.25
N PHE A 61 -12.71 -0.21 16.91
CA PHE A 61 -12.72 -0.35 18.35
C PHE A 61 -12.31 -1.77 18.72
N GLN A 62 -11.32 -1.88 19.59
CA GLN A 62 -10.96 -3.16 20.16
C GLN A 62 -11.92 -3.50 21.31
N SER A 63 -12.13 -4.80 21.52
CA SER A 63 -12.74 -5.28 22.74
C SER A 63 -11.92 -4.84 23.96
N GLY A 64 -12.60 -4.61 25.10
CA GLY A 64 -11.94 -4.28 26.36
C GLY A 64 -11.08 -5.44 26.89
N LYS A 65 -10.51 -5.27 28.09
CA LYS A 65 -9.50 -6.16 28.69
C LYS A 65 -9.84 -7.67 28.70
N VAL A 66 -11.12 -8.03 28.66
CA VAL A 66 -11.59 -9.42 28.79
C VAL A 66 -12.08 -10.01 27.47
N GLY A 67 -12.46 -9.18 26.48
CA GLY A 67 -13.07 -9.62 25.23
C GLY A 67 -12.05 -9.83 24.11
N LYS A 68 -12.36 -10.73 23.17
CA LYS A 68 -11.55 -10.91 21.95
C LYS A 68 -11.93 -9.86 20.91
N THR A 69 -10.94 -9.12 20.42
CA THR A 69 -11.09 -8.27 19.23
C THR A 69 -10.99 -9.14 17.98
N ILE A 70 -12.01 -9.07 17.12
CA ILE A 70 -12.05 -9.79 15.85
C ILE A 70 -12.26 -8.78 14.73
N LEU A 71 -11.30 -8.69 13.80
CA LEU A 71 -11.43 -7.94 12.57
C LEU A 71 -11.64 -8.92 11.42
N ARG A 72 -12.79 -8.82 10.75
CA ARG A 72 -13.08 -9.63 9.56
C ARG A 72 -12.49 -8.97 8.34
N PHE A 73 -11.85 -9.77 7.49
CA PHE A 73 -11.42 -9.35 6.16
C PHE A 73 -12.36 -9.93 5.10
N ILE A 74 -12.71 -9.11 4.11
CA ILE A 74 -13.52 -9.51 2.95
C ILE A 74 -12.73 -9.13 1.71
N TRP A 75 -12.48 -10.10 0.84
CA TRP A 75 -11.71 -9.92 -0.38
C TRP A 75 -12.20 -10.85 -1.47
N THR A 76 -11.85 -10.54 -2.72
CA THR A 76 -12.06 -11.41 -3.88
C THR A 76 -10.77 -11.52 -4.68
N ASN A 77 -10.55 -12.68 -5.31
CA ASN A 77 -9.54 -12.88 -6.35
C ASN A 77 -10.26 -13.23 -7.66
N GLN A 78 -10.01 -12.46 -8.71
CA GLN A 78 -10.71 -12.62 -9.99
C GLN A 78 -10.10 -13.73 -10.87
N HIS A 79 -8.85 -14.14 -10.63
CA HIS A 79 -8.25 -15.27 -11.32
C HIS A 79 -8.33 -16.54 -10.49
N GLY A 80 -8.44 -17.68 -11.18
CA GLY A 80 -8.36 -19.00 -10.55
C GLY A 80 -7.07 -19.15 -9.75
N CYS A 81 -7.17 -19.78 -8.60
CA CYS A 81 -6.08 -19.96 -7.66
C CYS A 81 -6.16 -21.38 -7.08
N GLY A 82 -5.08 -22.15 -7.24
CA GLY A 82 -4.95 -23.50 -6.70
C GLY A 82 -4.69 -24.55 -7.78
N GLY A 83 -3.75 -25.45 -7.50
CA GLY A 83 -3.26 -26.55 -8.35
C GLY A 83 -1.83 -26.36 -8.82
N ASP A 84 -1.40 -27.20 -9.77
CA ASP A 84 -0.05 -27.25 -10.33
C ASP A 84 -0.16 -27.47 -11.85
N GLU A 85 0.63 -26.72 -12.61
CA GLU A 85 0.79 -26.84 -14.08
C GLU A 85 1.14 -28.26 -14.51
N SER A 86 1.78 -29.06 -13.63
CA SER A 86 2.11 -30.46 -13.91
C SER A 86 0.90 -31.40 -13.97
N THR A 87 -0.21 -31.06 -13.30
CA THR A 87 -1.41 -31.91 -13.19
C THR A 87 -2.64 -31.30 -13.84
N ASN A 88 -2.66 -29.98 -14.03
CA ASN A 88 -3.71 -29.30 -14.76
C ASN A 88 -3.19 -27.97 -15.35
N PRO A 89 -3.08 -27.85 -16.69
CA PRO A 89 -2.50 -26.68 -17.37
C PRO A 89 -3.36 -25.40 -17.26
N THR A 90 -4.48 -25.45 -16.54
CA THR A 90 -5.35 -24.29 -16.26
C THR A 90 -5.25 -23.81 -14.80
N LYS A 91 -4.40 -24.45 -13.98
CA LYS A 91 -4.30 -24.18 -12.55
C LYS A 91 -3.01 -23.44 -12.19
N GLN A 92 -3.17 -22.15 -11.88
CA GLN A 92 -2.09 -21.30 -11.38
C GLN A 92 -1.80 -21.59 -9.89
N LYS A 93 -0.53 -21.86 -9.58
CA LYS A 93 -0.05 -21.84 -8.20
C LYS A 93 -0.10 -20.41 -7.69
N CYS A 94 -0.79 -20.21 -6.57
CA CYS A 94 -1.01 -18.90 -5.98
C CYS A 94 -0.70 -18.95 -4.49
N GLU A 95 -0.14 -17.86 -3.98
CA GLU A 95 0.03 -17.62 -2.56
C GLU A 95 -0.54 -16.23 -2.26
N ILE A 96 -1.40 -16.15 -1.24
CA ILE A 96 -2.04 -14.90 -0.85
C ILE A 96 -1.54 -14.56 0.54
N ILE A 97 -0.69 -13.55 0.61
CA ILE A 97 -0.04 -13.10 1.85
C ILE A 97 -0.71 -11.80 2.27
N LEU A 98 -1.29 -11.80 3.48
CA LEU A 98 -1.75 -10.58 4.13
C LEU A 98 -0.65 -10.07 5.05
N GLN A 99 -0.10 -8.90 4.73
CA GLN A 99 0.88 -8.22 5.55
C GLN A 99 0.24 -6.97 6.17
N TYR A 100 0.57 -6.71 7.43
CA TYR A 100 0.14 -5.50 8.13
C TYR A 100 1.32 -4.94 8.93
N MET A 101 1.29 -3.63 9.16
CA MET A 101 2.29 -2.92 9.93
C MET A 101 1.59 -2.02 10.95
N CYS A 102 2.31 -1.71 12.01
CA CYS A 102 1.88 -0.77 13.04
C CYS A 102 2.84 0.41 13.06
N GLN A 103 2.32 1.60 13.32
CA GLN A 103 3.12 2.77 13.62
C GLN A 103 2.58 3.45 14.87
N ASN A 104 3.45 4.17 15.58
CA ASN A 104 3.02 4.96 16.74
C ASN A 104 2.16 6.15 16.26
N GLY A 105 1.14 6.52 17.03
CA GLY A 105 0.30 7.68 16.75
C GLY A 105 1.03 9.02 16.90
N ASN A 106 2.09 9.06 17.71
CA ASN A 106 2.83 10.28 18.04
C ASN A 106 4.12 10.45 17.18
N ILE A 107 4.10 10.03 15.92
CA ILE A 107 5.24 10.22 15.00
C ILE A 107 5.21 11.63 14.41
N ASP A 108 6.36 12.30 14.46
CA ASP A 108 6.60 13.61 13.85
C ASP A 108 6.13 13.62 12.38
N GLU A 109 5.44 14.67 11.97
CA GLU A 109 5.00 14.83 10.58
C GLU A 109 6.17 14.91 9.60
N GLN A 110 7.32 15.40 10.06
CA GLN A 110 8.55 15.48 9.28
C GLN A 110 9.32 14.16 9.25
N ASP A 111 8.90 13.14 10.01
CA ASP A 111 9.53 11.83 9.95
C ASP A 111 9.31 11.22 8.55
N LEU A 112 10.43 11.00 7.86
CA LEU A 112 10.47 10.44 6.52
C LEU A 112 10.07 8.96 6.50
N ASP A 113 10.09 8.23 7.62
CA ASP A 113 9.61 6.84 7.70
C ASP A 113 8.15 6.69 8.13
N LYS A 114 7.46 7.79 8.46
CA LYS A 114 6.03 7.77 8.81
C LYS A 114 5.21 7.16 7.67
N PHE A 115 4.47 6.09 7.92
CA PHE A 115 3.53 5.59 6.92
C PHE A 115 2.37 6.56 6.78
N ARG A 116 1.99 6.78 5.53
CA ARG A 116 1.03 7.82 5.16
C ARG A 116 0.36 7.46 3.85
N ASN A 117 -0.90 7.86 3.71
CA ASN A 117 -1.64 7.62 2.48
C ASN A 117 -1.17 8.48 1.31
N GLY A 118 -0.54 9.63 1.58
CA GLY A 118 -0.26 10.68 0.60
C GLY A 118 -1.49 11.51 0.27
N VAL A 119 -1.30 12.64 -0.42
CA VAL A 119 -2.38 13.54 -0.85
C VAL A 119 -2.51 13.64 -2.37
N ASN A 120 -1.57 13.07 -3.13
CA ASN A 120 -1.57 13.05 -4.58
C ASN A 120 -1.21 11.68 -5.17
N THR A 121 -1.37 11.56 -6.48
CA THR A 121 -1.17 10.31 -7.23
C THR A 121 0.28 10.09 -7.65
N LEU A 122 1.22 10.97 -7.30
CA LEU A 122 2.64 10.80 -7.61
C LEU A 122 3.27 9.71 -6.75
N GLN A 123 4.19 8.94 -7.36
CA GLN A 123 5.01 7.95 -6.68
C GLN A 123 6.18 8.61 -5.94
N GLN A 124 6.75 7.95 -4.93
CA GLN A 124 7.97 8.43 -4.27
C GLN A 124 9.12 8.58 -5.28
N GLY A 125 10.03 9.52 -5.00
CA GLY A 125 11.30 9.56 -5.70
C GLY A 125 12.12 8.32 -5.36
N TYR A 126 13.01 7.92 -6.26
CA TYR A 126 13.99 6.88 -5.96
C TYR A 126 15.22 7.01 -6.83
N THR A 127 16.37 7.10 -6.18
CA THR A 127 17.68 7.01 -6.80
C THR A 127 18.41 5.82 -6.18
N PRO A 128 18.83 4.80 -6.97
CA PRO A 128 19.55 3.65 -6.43
C PRO A 128 20.75 4.05 -5.60
N ASN A 129 20.81 3.60 -4.34
CA ASN A 129 21.84 4.00 -3.40
C ASN A 129 22.42 2.78 -2.68
N PRO A 130 23.50 2.17 -3.18
CA PRO A 130 24.08 0.96 -2.60
C PRO A 130 24.57 1.16 -1.16
N SER A 131 24.91 2.39 -0.77
CA SER A 131 25.34 2.76 0.58
C SER A 131 24.20 2.93 1.59
N SER A 132 22.94 3.03 1.16
CA SER A 132 21.77 3.34 2.02
C SER A 132 22.01 4.53 2.96
N ASP A 133 22.59 5.62 2.44
CA ASP A 133 22.88 6.80 3.26
C ASP A 133 21.63 7.68 3.50
N GLN A 134 21.64 8.49 4.56
CA GLN A 134 20.52 9.36 4.89
C GLN A 134 20.24 10.43 3.81
N LYS A 135 21.26 10.81 3.01
CA LYS A 135 21.11 11.81 1.96
C LYS A 135 20.21 11.33 0.84
N GLY A 136 20.34 10.06 0.42
CA GLY A 136 19.44 9.47 -0.58
C GLY A 136 17.99 9.53 -0.14
N LYS A 137 17.71 9.08 1.09
CA LYS A 137 16.38 9.12 1.70
C LYS A 137 15.78 10.53 1.73
N GLN A 138 16.57 11.54 2.15
CA GLN A 138 16.10 12.93 2.21
C GLN A 138 15.74 13.52 0.84
N ASN A 139 16.43 13.11 -0.21
CA ASN A 139 16.16 13.60 -1.58
C ASN A 139 14.96 12.88 -2.23
N ASP A 140 14.74 11.62 -1.88
CA ASP A 140 13.76 10.75 -2.53
C ASP A 140 12.38 10.78 -1.85
N VAL A 141 12.35 10.81 -0.52
CA VAL A 141 11.11 10.72 0.26
C VAL A 141 10.41 12.06 0.33
N ASN A 142 9.20 12.10 -0.22
CA ASN A 142 8.31 13.25 -0.21
C ASN A 142 7.13 12.98 0.75
N THR A 143 6.89 13.89 1.69
CA THR A 143 5.90 13.72 2.77
C THR A 143 4.44 13.87 2.31
N ASP A 144 4.22 14.46 1.14
CA ASP A 144 2.92 14.58 0.47
C ASP A 144 2.56 13.32 -0.35
N ARG A 145 3.50 12.39 -0.52
CA ARG A 145 3.30 11.15 -1.30
C ARG A 145 3.07 9.96 -0.38
N ARG A 146 2.47 8.91 -0.93
CA ARG A 146 2.20 7.68 -0.20
C ARG A 146 3.49 7.00 0.24
N LEU A 147 3.48 6.40 1.43
CA LEU A 147 4.57 5.57 1.91
C LEU A 147 4.00 4.39 2.70
N HIS A 148 4.22 3.17 2.22
CA HIS A 148 3.75 1.92 2.87
C HIS A 148 4.88 0.99 3.34
N GLU A 149 6.12 1.35 3.02
CA GLU A 149 7.35 0.68 3.42
C GLU A 149 8.42 1.78 3.51
N THR A 150 9.44 1.60 4.35
CA THR A 150 10.48 2.62 4.50
C THR A 150 11.38 2.66 3.27
N TRP A 151 11.98 3.83 3.00
CA TRP A 151 12.91 3.99 1.87
C TRP A 151 14.08 3.00 1.97
N ASP A 152 14.59 2.75 3.19
CA ASP A 152 15.66 1.79 3.42
C ASP A 152 15.27 0.36 2.99
N TYR A 153 14.03 -0.04 3.27
CA TYR A 153 13.52 -1.35 2.86
C TYR A 153 13.39 -1.43 1.34
N TYR A 154 12.81 -0.41 0.71
CA TYR A 154 12.69 -0.33 -0.74
C TYR A 154 14.06 -0.34 -1.44
N ASN A 155 15.03 0.43 -0.95
CA ASN A 155 16.39 0.48 -1.48
C ASN A 155 17.10 -0.88 -1.35
N ARG A 156 16.97 -1.55 -0.20
CA ARG A 156 17.49 -2.93 -0.02
C ARG A 156 16.83 -3.93 -0.97
N CYS A 157 15.53 -3.82 -1.21
CA CYS A 157 14.84 -4.69 -2.17
C CYS A 157 15.33 -4.48 -3.60
N ASN A 158 15.57 -3.24 -4.02
CA ASN A 158 16.07 -2.94 -5.36
C ASN A 158 17.54 -3.33 -5.56
N ASN A 159 18.36 -3.20 -4.52
CA ASN A 159 19.78 -3.55 -4.59
C ASN A 159 20.03 -5.07 -4.39
N ARG A 160 19.01 -5.84 -4.02
CA ARG A 160 19.13 -7.30 -3.91
C ARG A 160 19.25 -7.91 -5.29
N GLU A 161 20.31 -8.68 -5.50
CA GLU A 161 20.35 -9.59 -6.64
C GLU A 161 19.31 -10.69 -6.46
N ARG A 162 18.59 -10.99 -7.54
CA ARG A 162 17.69 -12.14 -7.57
C ARG A 162 18.51 -13.39 -7.28
N ASN A 163 18.07 -14.20 -6.32
CA ASN A 163 18.67 -15.52 -6.10
C ASN A 163 18.59 -16.30 -7.42
N LYS A 164 19.76 -16.60 -8.01
CA LYS A 164 19.89 -17.25 -9.32
C LYS A 164 19.56 -18.75 -9.27
N GLY A 165 19.24 -19.29 -8.08
CA GLY A 165 18.85 -20.68 -7.92
C GLY A 165 19.97 -21.66 -8.26
N VAL A 166 21.22 -21.25 -8.03
CA VAL A 166 22.42 -22.11 -8.11
C VAL A 166 22.80 -22.61 -6.72
#